data_AF-A0A2I0DRC7-F1
#
_entry.id   AF-A0A2I0DRC7-F1
#
_cell.length_a   1.000
_cell.length_b   1.000
_cell.length_c   1.000
_cell.angle_alpha   90.00
_cell.angle_beta   90.00
_cell.angle_gamma   90.00
#
_symmetry.space_group_name_H-M   'P 1'
#
loop_
_entity.id
_entity.type
_entity.pdbx_description
1 polymer ?
#
loop_
_entity_poly.entity_id
_entity_poly.type
_entity_poly.pdbx_seq_one_letter_code
_entity_poly.pdbx_strand_id
1 'polypeptide(L)'
;MQTKVHTRCFPLKPVTGANTALTANSQRIMCWLGDTQHKPVQFSDTQTDAMSRLLPLLLCGEQSAQLVFNSEIQRLAAEQQHSLVACLQDVEADEHRHDIALQQVAHSLSELPEFTQVQRKAKRFYAHLGRVSTYSEHFVRIAILDTCVTHIMQAFEHCHLGEEHRFSQLCGLIKKDEAKHVYVSRKHAIALGATLNQFSHQHEYVVGDLMTLLQTQGDAFESMGVCLDRLNQKLEAKWR
;
A
#
# COMPACT_ATOMS: atom_id res chain seq x y z
N MET A 1 23.69 -17.56 0.69
CA MET A 1 22.50 -16.98 1.35
C MET A 1 21.28 -17.43 0.58
N GLN A 2 20.42 -18.26 1.16
CA GLN A 2 19.11 -18.54 0.56
C GLN A 2 18.25 -17.29 0.71
N THR A 3 17.77 -16.73 -0.40
CA THR A 3 16.78 -15.65 -0.41
C THR A 3 15.49 -16.16 0.20
N LYS A 4 15.09 -15.60 1.35
CA LYS A 4 13.82 -15.91 2.03
C LYS A 4 12.65 -15.36 1.21
N VAL A 5 12.01 -16.18 0.39
CA VAL A 5 10.84 -15.74 -0.37
C VAL A 5 9.59 -15.88 0.50
N HIS A 6 9.08 -14.76 1.02
CA HIS A 6 7.74 -14.74 1.62
C HIS A 6 6.70 -15.07 0.55
N THR A 7 5.80 -16.01 0.85
CA THR A 7 4.72 -16.40 -0.06
C THR A 7 3.85 -15.18 -0.39
N ARG A 8 3.54 -14.92 -1.65
CA ARG A 8 2.70 -13.76 -2.03
C ARG A 8 1.24 -13.94 -1.58
N CYS A 9 0.58 -12.84 -1.22
CA CYS A 9 -0.85 -12.82 -0.90
C CYS A 9 -1.68 -13.08 -2.15
N PHE A 10 -1.28 -12.48 -3.27
CA PHE A 10 -2.00 -12.52 -4.53
C PHE A 10 -1.09 -12.92 -5.70
N PRO A 11 -1.61 -13.68 -6.69
CA PRO A 11 -0.83 -14.06 -7.86
C PRO A 11 -0.65 -12.85 -8.78
N LEU A 12 0.57 -12.35 -8.94
CA LEU A 12 0.86 -11.22 -9.82
C LEU A 12 1.23 -11.69 -11.22
N LYS A 13 0.73 -10.99 -12.25
CA LYS A 13 1.19 -11.19 -13.63
C LYS A 13 2.50 -10.41 -13.86
N PRO A 14 3.32 -10.80 -14.84
CA PRO A 14 4.47 -10.00 -15.25
C PRO A 14 4.02 -8.61 -15.73
N VAL A 15 4.72 -7.56 -15.32
CA VAL A 15 4.45 -6.17 -15.72
C VAL A 15 4.48 -6.05 -17.25
N THR A 16 3.36 -5.65 -17.86
CA THR A 16 3.26 -5.43 -19.31
C THR A 16 3.30 -3.94 -19.63
N GLY A 17 4.46 -3.47 -20.10
CA GLY A 17 4.62 -2.12 -20.65
C GLY A 17 4.72 -1.04 -19.59
N ALA A 18 5.88 -0.91 -18.95
CA ALA A 18 6.17 0.28 -18.15
C ALA A 18 6.61 1.43 -19.07
N ASN A 19 6.03 2.61 -18.85
CA ASN A 19 6.57 3.84 -19.39
C ASN A 19 7.96 4.05 -18.76
N THR A 20 9.00 4.23 -19.57
CA THR A 20 10.40 4.20 -19.10
C THR A 20 10.86 5.48 -18.39
N ALA A 21 10.02 6.53 -18.37
CA ALA A 21 10.34 7.79 -17.72
C ALA A 21 10.12 7.69 -16.20
N LEU A 22 11.19 7.41 -15.46
CA LEU A 22 11.17 7.40 -14.00
C LEU A 22 10.95 8.83 -13.46
N THR A 23 9.93 9.00 -12.61
CA THR A 23 9.75 10.25 -11.86
C THR A 23 10.88 10.45 -10.85
N ALA A 24 11.05 11.68 -10.36
CA ALA A 24 12.05 11.97 -9.32
C ALA A 24 11.84 11.12 -8.05
N ASN A 25 10.60 10.83 -7.65
CA ASN A 25 10.34 9.98 -6.49
C ASN A 25 10.62 8.50 -6.78
N SER A 26 10.25 8.03 -7.97
CA SER A 26 10.58 6.67 -8.43
C SER A 26 12.10 6.44 -8.45
N GLN A 27 12.89 7.42 -8.90
CA GLN A 27 14.36 7.37 -8.83
C GLN A 27 14.86 7.27 -7.39
N ARG A 28 14.28 8.03 -6.45
CA ARG A 28 14.67 7.97 -5.03
C ARG A 28 14.38 6.61 -4.39
N ILE A 29 13.26 5.98 -4.73
CA ILE A 29 12.95 4.60 -4.27
C ILE A 29 13.95 3.61 -4.88
N MET A 30 14.29 3.75 -6.17
CA MET A 30 15.31 2.91 -6.80
C MET A 30 16.70 3.10 -6.19
N CYS A 31 17.10 4.33 -5.84
CA CYS A 31 18.31 4.59 -5.08
C CYS A 31 18.26 3.95 -3.70
N TRP A 32 17.13 4.09 -2.99
CA TRP A 32 16.92 3.42 -1.70
C TRP A 32 17.09 1.90 -1.82
N LEU A 33 16.50 1.27 -2.85
CA LEU A 33 16.63 -0.16 -3.14
C LEU A 33 18.08 -0.59 -3.40
N GLY A 34 18.82 0.20 -4.20
CA GLY A 34 20.23 -0.07 -4.49
C GLY A 34 21.14 0.07 -3.27
N ASP A 35 20.88 1.07 -2.44
CA ASP A 35 21.61 1.30 -1.20
C ASP A 35 21.38 0.19 -0.16
N THR A 36 20.17 -0.40 -0.13
CA THR A 36 19.81 -1.44 0.85
C THR A 36 20.68 -2.70 0.72
N GLN A 37 21.23 -2.98 -0.47
CA GLN A 37 22.19 -4.07 -0.66
C GLN A 37 23.48 -3.88 0.16
N HIS A 38 23.87 -2.63 0.41
CA HIS A 38 25.09 -2.27 1.13
C HIS A 38 24.80 -1.82 2.58
N LYS A 39 23.61 -1.29 2.82
CA LYS A 39 23.12 -0.81 4.12
C LYS A 39 21.78 -1.46 4.42
N PRO A 40 21.76 -2.69 4.96
CA PRO A 40 20.51 -3.37 5.27
C PRO A 40 19.70 -2.55 6.26
N VAL A 41 18.37 -2.69 6.19
CA VAL A 41 17.47 -2.11 7.20
C VAL A 41 17.71 -2.87 8.51
N GLN A 42 17.96 -2.13 9.61
CA GLN A 42 18.30 -2.72 10.90
C GLN A 42 17.23 -2.35 11.92
N PHE A 43 16.61 -3.35 12.50
CA PHE A 43 15.64 -3.20 13.59
C PHE A 43 16.23 -3.77 14.87
N SER A 44 15.86 -3.22 16.03
CA SER A 44 16.05 -3.93 17.31
C SER A 44 15.20 -5.21 17.33
N ASP A 45 15.42 -6.09 18.31
CA ASP A 45 14.60 -7.31 18.44
C ASP A 45 13.11 -6.98 18.61
N THR A 46 12.80 -6.01 19.48
CA THR A 46 11.42 -5.53 19.70
C THR A 46 10.79 -4.94 18.45
N GLN A 47 11.55 -4.18 17.67
CA GLN A 47 11.10 -3.61 16.40
C GLN A 47 10.93 -4.69 15.33
N THR A 48 11.81 -5.70 15.32
CA THR A 48 11.73 -6.85 14.41
C THR A 48 10.43 -7.61 14.63
N ASP A 49 10.10 -7.91 15.89
CA ASP A 49 8.87 -8.62 16.23
C ASP A 49 7.62 -7.83 15.83
N ALA A 50 7.59 -6.53 16.10
CA ALA A 50 6.50 -5.66 15.69
C ALA A 50 6.39 -5.60 14.16
N MET A 51 7.49 -5.38 13.45
CA MET A 51 7.50 -5.29 11.99
C MET A 51 7.13 -6.61 11.30
N SER A 52 7.51 -7.76 11.86
CA SER A 52 7.09 -9.07 11.35
C SER A 52 5.57 -9.27 11.40
N ARG A 53 4.87 -8.57 12.29
CA ARG A 53 3.40 -8.55 12.36
C ARG A 53 2.79 -7.50 11.45
N LEU A 54 3.45 -6.36 11.26
CA LEU A 54 2.89 -5.22 10.52
C LEU A 54 3.13 -5.31 9.01
N LEU A 55 4.30 -5.76 8.58
CA LEU A 55 4.71 -5.78 7.18
C LEU A 55 3.80 -6.60 6.25
N PRO A 56 3.22 -7.75 6.67
CA PRO A 56 2.23 -8.47 5.86
C PRO A 56 0.99 -7.64 5.49
N LEU A 57 0.59 -6.67 6.33
CA LEU A 57 -0.55 -5.79 6.06
C LEU A 57 -0.27 -4.91 4.84
N LEU A 58 0.97 -4.38 4.77
CA LEU A 58 1.43 -3.51 3.69
C LEU A 58 1.65 -4.30 2.41
N LEU A 59 2.43 -5.39 2.47
CA LEU A 59 2.72 -6.24 1.30
C LEU A 59 1.48 -6.79 0.60
N CYS A 60 0.46 -7.21 1.35
CA CYS A 60 -0.79 -7.64 0.73
C CYS A 60 -1.54 -6.48 0.04
N GLY A 61 -1.38 -5.25 0.53
CA GLY A 61 -1.96 -4.04 -0.07
C GLY A 61 -1.36 -3.78 -1.44
N GLU A 62 -0.04 -3.65 -1.53
CA GLU A 62 0.69 -3.42 -2.79
C GLU A 62 0.32 -4.48 -3.85
N GLN A 63 0.24 -5.74 -3.44
CA GLN A 63 -0.06 -6.86 -4.34
C GLN A 63 -1.53 -6.85 -4.78
N SER A 64 -2.44 -6.40 -3.91
CA SER A 64 -3.84 -6.20 -4.28
C SER A 64 -4.00 -5.04 -5.25
N ALA A 65 -3.31 -3.92 -5.01
CA ALA A 65 -3.33 -2.74 -5.88
C ALA A 65 -2.83 -3.10 -7.29
N GLN A 66 -1.67 -3.74 -7.40
CA GLN A 66 -1.14 -4.24 -8.68
C GLN A 66 -2.16 -5.09 -9.44
N LEU A 67 -2.90 -5.98 -8.75
CA LEU A 67 -3.93 -6.79 -9.41
C LEU A 67 -5.05 -5.93 -10.00
N VAL A 68 -5.59 -4.98 -9.23
CA VAL A 68 -6.72 -4.17 -9.67
C VAL A 68 -6.32 -3.25 -10.82
N PHE A 69 -5.18 -2.56 -10.70
CA PHE A 69 -4.69 -1.68 -11.76
C PHE A 69 -4.39 -2.47 -13.04
N ASN A 70 -3.76 -3.63 -12.96
CA ASN A 70 -3.52 -4.47 -14.15
C ASN A 70 -4.82 -4.94 -14.83
N SER A 71 -5.83 -5.33 -14.05
CA SER A 71 -7.15 -5.69 -14.59
C SER A 71 -7.80 -4.50 -15.31
N GLU A 72 -7.70 -3.30 -14.75
CA GLU A 72 -8.30 -2.11 -15.36
C GLU A 72 -7.52 -1.64 -16.60
N ILE A 73 -6.19 -1.70 -16.56
CA ILE A 73 -5.32 -1.44 -17.72
C ILE A 73 -5.72 -2.33 -18.89
N GLN A 74 -5.97 -3.62 -18.65
CA GLN A 74 -6.39 -4.57 -19.70
C GLN A 74 -7.75 -4.20 -20.29
N ARG A 75 -8.72 -3.82 -19.44
CA ARG A 75 -10.05 -3.37 -19.89
C ARG A 75 -9.96 -2.11 -20.74
N LEU A 76 -9.25 -1.10 -20.26
CA LEU A 76 -9.09 0.19 -20.94
C LEU A 76 -8.28 0.07 -22.24
N ALA A 77 -7.30 -0.82 -22.29
CA ALA A 77 -6.55 -1.11 -23.52
C ALA A 77 -7.46 -1.70 -24.61
N ALA A 78 -8.39 -2.59 -24.24
CA ALA A 78 -9.40 -3.11 -25.17
C ALA A 78 -10.35 -2.01 -25.67
N GLU A 79 -10.60 -0.98 -24.86
CA GLU A 79 -11.42 0.20 -25.19
C GLU A 79 -10.60 1.33 -25.86
N GLN A 80 -9.33 1.10 -26.19
CA GLN A 80 -8.42 2.07 -26.84
C GLN A 80 -8.24 3.39 -26.06
N GLN A 81 -8.37 3.35 -24.73
CA GLN A 81 -8.24 4.50 -23.83
C GLN A 81 -6.76 4.76 -23.47
N HIS A 82 -5.91 5.00 -24.48
CA HIS A 82 -4.45 5.01 -24.34
C HIS A 82 -3.90 5.96 -23.26
N SER A 83 -4.49 7.15 -23.08
CA SER A 83 -4.03 8.10 -22.07
C SER A 83 -4.33 7.66 -20.63
N LEU A 84 -5.46 6.99 -20.41
CA LEU A 84 -5.81 6.44 -19.09
C LEU A 84 -4.95 5.21 -18.79
N VAL A 85 -4.72 4.36 -19.81
CA VAL A 85 -3.82 3.21 -19.71
C VAL A 85 -2.43 3.64 -19.24
N ALA A 86 -1.84 4.66 -19.87
CA ALA A 86 -0.51 5.15 -19.48
C ALA A 86 -0.50 5.64 -18.02
N CYS A 87 -1.54 6.36 -17.59
CA CYS A 87 -1.65 6.87 -16.23
C CYS A 87 -1.76 5.75 -15.18
N LEU A 88 -2.53 4.69 -15.46
CA LEU A 88 -2.65 3.55 -14.56
C LEU A 88 -1.40 2.66 -14.57
N GLN A 89 -0.70 2.55 -15.70
CA GLN A 89 0.60 1.87 -15.77
C GLN A 89 1.66 2.55 -14.92
N ASP A 90 1.65 3.89 -14.85
CA ASP A 90 2.56 4.63 -13.97
C ASP A 90 2.29 4.33 -12.48
N VAL A 91 1.00 4.20 -12.10
CA VAL A 91 0.61 3.81 -10.74
C VAL A 91 1.03 2.37 -10.46
N GLU A 92 0.69 1.42 -11.33
CA GLU A 92 1.07 0.01 -11.17
C GLU A 92 2.59 -0.18 -11.03
N ALA A 93 3.37 0.59 -11.79
CA ALA A 93 4.83 0.58 -11.67
C ALA A 93 5.33 1.12 -10.32
N ASP A 94 4.63 2.07 -9.70
CA ASP A 94 4.95 2.51 -8.32
C ASP A 94 4.65 1.39 -7.32
N GLU A 95 3.45 0.82 -7.36
CA GLU A 95 3.04 -0.30 -6.49
C GLU A 95 4.03 -1.48 -6.58
N HIS A 96 4.52 -1.76 -7.78
CA HIS A 96 5.53 -2.78 -7.99
C HIS A 96 6.86 -2.43 -7.29
N ARG A 97 7.31 -1.18 -7.37
CA ARG A 97 8.52 -0.71 -6.66
C ARG A 97 8.33 -0.75 -5.16
N HIS A 98 7.15 -0.38 -4.66
CA HIS A 98 6.80 -0.43 -3.25
C HIS A 98 6.81 -1.87 -2.73
N ASP A 99 6.18 -2.81 -3.45
CA ASP A 99 6.21 -4.25 -3.13
C ASP A 99 7.64 -4.79 -3.07
N ILE A 100 8.51 -4.45 -4.03
CA ILE A 100 9.93 -4.84 -3.99
C ILE A 100 10.63 -4.25 -2.77
N ALA A 101 10.43 -2.96 -2.49
CA ALA A 101 11.08 -2.29 -1.36
C ALA A 101 10.65 -2.88 -0.02
N LEU A 102 9.34 -3.10 0.17
CA LEU A 102 8.80 -3.75 1.36
C LEU A 102 9.24 -5.22 1.47
N GLN A 103 9.38 -5.94 0.36
CA GLN A 103 9.97 -7.27 0.38
C GLN A 103 11.41 -7.22 0.86
N GLN A 104 12.23 -6.26 0.43
CA GLN A 104 13.60 -6.11 0.95
C GLN A 104 13.62 -5.87 2.46
N VAL A 105 12.68 -5.08 2.99
CA VAL A 105 12.50 -4.93 4.45
C VAL A 105 12.17 -6.28 5.07
N ALA A 106 11.26 -7.05 4.48
CA ALA A 106 10.85 -8.37 5.01
C ALA A 106 12.04 -9.34 5.14
N HIS A 107 12.96 -9.34 4.17
CA HIS A 107 14.15 -10.17 4.19
C HIS A 107 15.09 -9.85 5.36
N SER A 108 15.02 -8.64 5.93
CA SER A 108 15.80 -8.23 7.11
C SER A 108 15.18 -8.70 8.44
N LEU A 109 13.96 -9.23 8.41
CA LEU A 109 13.22 -9.63 9.61
C LEU A 109 13.41 -11.12 9.94
N SER A 110 13.25 -11.43 11.22
CA SER A 110 13.17 -12.80 11.72
C SER A 110 11.86 -13.47 11.30
N GLU A 111 11.91 -14.76 10.96
CA GLU A 111 10.72 -15.52 10.60
C GLU A 111 9.89 -15.78 11.85
N LEU A 112 8.71 -15.15 11.91
CA LEU A 112 7.72 -15.40 12.95
C LEU A 112 6.50 -16.11 12.33
N PRO A 113 5.96 -17.17 12.96
CA PRO A 113 4.73 -17.83 12.53
C PRO A 113 3.56 -16.86 12.30
N GLU A 114 3.51 -15.79 13.08
CA GLU A 114 2.48 -14.75 13.03
C GLU A 114 2.47 -14.00 11.71
N PHE A 115 3.60 -13.89 11.00
CA PHE A 115 3.66 -13.26 9.68
C PHE A 115 2.61 -13.87 8.75
N THR A 116 2.53 -15.20 8.69
CA THR A 116 1.58 -15.92 7.82
C THR A 116 0.14 -15.74 8.31
N GLN A 117 -0.08 -15.65 9.62
CA GLN A 117 -1.43 -15.45 10.17
C GLN A 117 -1.97 -14.06 9.85
N VAL A 118 -1.14 -13.02 10.02
CA VAL A 118 -1.50 -11.64 9.67
C VAL A 118 -1.70 -11.52 8.17
N GLN A 119 -0.82 -12.13 7.37
CA GLN A 119 -0.97 -12.17 5.92
C GLN A 119 -2.32 -12.74 5.48
N ARG A 120 -2.80 -13.81 6.11
CA ARG A 120 -4.13 -14.39 5.81
C ARG A 120 -5.28 -13.45 6.19
N LYS A 121 -5.14 -12.65 7.25
CA LYS A 121 -6.13 -11.62 7.61
C LYS A 121 -6.14 -10.49 6.58
N ALA A 122 -4.96 -9.96 6.24
CA ALA A 122 -4.79 -8.93 5.22
C ALA A 122 -5.33 -9.37 3.85
N LYS A 123 -4.95 -10.56 3.39
CA LYS A 123 -5.45 -11.14 2.13
C LYS A 123 -6.98 -11.21 2.10
N ARG A 124 -7.63 -11.62 3.20
CA ARG A 124 -9.10 -11.66 3.27
C ARG A 124 -9.72 -10.28 3.20
N PHE A 125 -9.15 -9.30 3.91
CA PHE A 125 -9.58 -7.91 3.84
C PHE A 125 -9.49 -7.37 2.41
N TYR A 126 -8.33 -7.43 1.75
CA TYR A 126 -8.18 -6.90 0.39
C TYR A 126 -9.01 -7.66 -0.65
N ALA A 127 -9.14 -8.98 -0.50
CA ALA A 127 -10.04 -9.78 -1.36
C ALA A 127 -11.52 -9.44 -1.14
N HIS A 128 -11.91 -9.01 0.06
CA HIS A 128 -13.26 -8.52 0.34
C HIS A 128 -13.48 -7.12 -0.23
N LEU A 129 -12.50 -6.22 -0.06
CA LEU A 129 -12.52 -4.86 -0.58
C LEU A 129 -12.74 -4.83 -2.10
N GLY A 130 -12.10 -5.75 -2.83
CA GLY A 130 -12.24 -5.89 -4.28
C GLY A 130 -13.55 -6.54 -4.76
N ARG A 131 -14.42 -7.02 -3.86
CA ARG A 131 -15.76 -7.51 -4.24
C ARG A 131 -16.72 -6.33 -4.33
N VAL A 132 -16.87 -5.82 -5.54
CA VAL A 132 -17.76 -4.70 -5.88
C VAL A 132 -18.59 -5.02 -7.11
N SER A 133 -19.69 -4.32 -7.29
CA SER A 133 -20.57 -4.51 -8.45
C SER A 133 -20.14 -3.69 -9.67
N THR A 134 -19.33 -2.64 -9.48
CA THR A 134 -18.90 -1.73 -10.56
C THR A 134 -17.45 -1.30 -10.40
N TYR A 135 -16.79 -0.93 -11.52
CA TYR A 135 -15.45 -0.36 -11.48
C TYR A 135 -15.41 1.02 -10.80
N SER A 136 -16.46 1.83 -10.94
CA SER A 136 -16.53 3.12 -10.26
C SER A 136 -16.50 2.94 -8.74
N GLU A 137 -17.28 2.01 -8.19
CA GLU A 137 -17.22 1.65 -6.76
C GLU A 137 -15.84 1.13 -6.36
N HIS A 138 -15.21 0.29 -7.20
CA HIS A 138 -13.86 -0.22 -6.92
C HIS A 138 -12.86 0.92 -6.73
N PHE A 139 -12.82 1.86 -7.67
CA PHE A 139 -11.87 2.97 -7.64
C PHE A 139 -12.21 4.02 -6.59
N VAL A 140 -13.48 4.14 -6.18
CA VAL A 140 -13.85 4.88 -4.96
C VAL A 140 -13.17 4.26 -3.75
N ARG A 141 -13.30 2.93 -3.54
CA ARG A 141 -12.69 2.24 -2.41
C ARG A 141 -11.17 2.34 -2.42
N ILE A 142 -10.54 2.23 -3.59
CA ILE A 142 -9.09 2.41 -3.75
C ILE A 142 -8.68 3.83 -3.36
N ALA A 143 -9.33 4.87 -3.91
CA ALA A 143 -8.97 6.25 -3.57
C ALA A 143 -9.10 6.56 -2.07
N ILE A 144 -10.08 5.95 -1.38
CA ILE A 144 -10.21 6.03 0.08
C ILE A 144 -9.10 5.25 0.77
N LEU A 145 -8.80 4.04 0.32
CA LEU A 145 -7.75 3.21 0.90
C LEU A 145 -6.37 3.88 0.75
N ASP A 146 -6.00 4.36 -0.43
CA ASP A 146 -4.74 5.09 -0.67
C ASP A 146 -4.65 6.34 0.21
N THR A 147 -5.79 6.98 0.50
CA THR A 147 -5.85 8.08 1.46
C THR A 147 -5.50 7.60 2.87
N CYS A 148 -6.04 6.45 3.28
CA CYS A 148 -5.70 5.84 4.57
C CYS A 148 -4.24 5.41 4.63
N VAL A 149 -3.73 4.78 3.57
CA VAL A 149 -2.33 4.35 3.46
C VAL A 149 -1.39 5.54 3.50
N THR A 150 -1.71 6.66 2.85
CA THR A 150 -0.96 7.93 2.98
C THR A 150 -0.78 8.33 4.45
N HIS A 151 -1.84 8.23 5.27
CA HIS A 151 -1.77 8.56 6.69
C HIS A 151 -1.03 7.52 7.52
N ILE A 152 -1.16 6.23 7.18
CA ILE A 152 -0.39 5.15 7.80
C ILE A 152 1.11 5.34 7.53
N MET A 153 1.48 5.61 6.28
CA MET A 153 2.87 5.89 5.88
C MET A 153 3.41 7.14 6.57
N GLN A 154 2.59 8.19 6.69
CA GLN A 154 2.96 9.37 7.47
C GLN A 154 3.21 9.04 8.95
N ALA A 155 2.42 8.16 9.55
CA ALA A 155 2.63 7.74 10.93
C ALA A 155 3.93 6.93 11.08
N PHE A 156 4.23 6.03 10.14
CA PHE A 156 5.48 5.27 10.14
C PHE A 156 6.72 6.13 9.87
N GLU A 157 6.62 7.17 9.03
CA GLU A 157 7.70 8.13 8.80
C GLU A 157 8.14 8.85 10.08
N HIS A 158 7.23 9.07 11.03
CA HIS A 158 7.49 9.75 12.31
C HIS A 158 7.42 8.82 13.52
N CYS A 159 7.63 7.52 13.30
CA CYS A 159 7.50 6.51 14.34
C CYS A 159 8.77 6.42 15.22
N HIS A 160 8.77 5.53 16.22
CA HIS A 160 9.87 5.36 17.18
C HIS A 160 11.21 4.92 16.56
N LEU A 161 11.24 4.55 15.28
CA LEU A 161 12.47 4.28 14.56
C LEU A 161 13.33 5.55 14.35
N GLY A 162 12.70 6.73 14.37
CA GLY A 162 13.35 8.00 14.05
C GLY A 162 13.38 8.33 12.55
N GLU A 163 13.54 9.60 12.22
CA GLU A 163 13.44 10.14 10.85
C GLU A 163 14.59 9.66 9.94
N GLU A 164 15.77 9.42 10.51
CA GLU A 164 16.96 8.93 9.78
C GLU A 164 16.94 7.43 9.52
N HIS A 165 15.98 6.71 10.11
CA HIS A 165 15.86 5.28 9.90
C HIS A 165 15.40 4.97 8.47
N ARG A 166 16.06 4.03 7.80
CA ARG A 166 15.81 3.72 6.38
C ARG A 166 14.37 3.32 6.09
N PHE A 167 13.70 2.62 7.01
CA PHE A 167 12.28 2.29 6.86
C PHE A 167 11.38 3.53 6.96
N SER A 168 11.65 4.44 7.90
CA SER A 168 10.93 5.72 8.03
C SER A 168 11.05 6.55 6.75
N GLN A 169 12.26 6.62 6.19
CA GLN A 169 12.53 7.28 4.91
C GLN A 169 11.75 6.62 3.76
N LEU A 170 11.70 5.29 3.71
CA LEU A 170 10.91 4.56 2.70
C LEU A 170 9.42 4.90 2.83
N CYS A 171 8.85 4.90 4.03
CA CYS A 171 7.47 5.30 4.25
C CYS A 171 7.20 6.73 3.77
N GLY A 172 8.13 7.67 4.00
CA GLY A 172 8.04 9.03 3.46
C GLY A 172 8.06 9.10 1.93
N LEU A 173 8.76 8.17 1.26
CA LEU A 173 8.75 8.05 -0.20
C LEU A 173 7.46 7.44 -0.73
N ILE A 174 7.00 6.33 -0.14
CA ILE A 174 5.73 5.67 -0.50
C ILE A 174 4.58 6.65 -0.34
N LYS A 175 4.47 7.32 0.81
CA LYS A 175 3.47 8.37 1.11
C LYS A 175 3.31 9.41 -0.03
N LYS A 176 4.40 9.79 -0.69
CA LYS A 176 4.36 10.78 -1.79
C LYS A 176 3.71 10.21 -3.05
N ASP A 177 3.95 8.94 -3.35
CA ASP A 177 3.31 8.25 -4.46
C ASP A 177 1.83 8.01 -4.15
N GLU A 178 1.49 7.60 -2.93
CA GLU A 178 0.09 7.41 -2.49
C GLU A 178 -0.78 8.64 -2.73
N ALA A 179 -0.27 9.84 -2.44
CA ALA A 179 -1.01 11.09 -2.68
C ALA A 179 -1.35 11.29 -4.18
N LYS A 180 -0.44 10.86 -5.08
CA LYS A 180 -0.69 10.84 -6.52
C LYS A 180 -1.71 9.76 -6.88
N HIS A 181 -1.61 8.58 -6.29
CA HIS A 181 -2.53 7.46 -6.53
C HIS A 181 -3.96 7.81 -6.12
N VAL A 182 -4.15 8.45 -4.96
CA VAL A 182 -5.45 9.02 -4.55
C VAL A 182 -6.05 9.90 -5.65
N TYR A 183 -5.25 10.81 -6.22
CA TYR A 183 -5.72 11.70 -7.29
C TYR A 183 -6.13 10.92 -8.54
N VAL A 184 -5.29 9.98 -8.98
CA VAL A 184 -5.55 9.15 -10.17
C VAL A 184 -6.80 8.29 -9.98
N SER A 185 -6.87 7.54 -8.88
CA SER A 185 -7.98 6.66 -8.54
C SER A 185 -9.30 7.43 -8.40
N ARG A 186 -9.28 8.59 -7.73
CA ARG A 186 -10.46 9.45 -7.59
C ARG A 186 -10.94 10.00 -8.93
N LYS A 187 -10.03 10.51 -9.76
CA LYS A 187 -10.37 11.06 -11.08
C LYS A 187 -10.95 9.97 -11.98
N HIS A 188 -10.36 8.78 -11.94
CA HIS A 188 -10.82 7.64 -12.71
C HIS A 188 -12.20 7.15 -12.26
N ALA A 189 -12.43 7.05 -10.95
CA ALA A 189 -13.75 6.74 -10.40
C ALA A 189 -14.83 7.71 -10.89
N ILE A 190 -14.54 9.03 -10.87
CA ILE A 190 -15.46 10.06 -11.35
C ILE A 190 -15.73 9.91 -12.86
N ALA A 191 -14.69 9.62 -13.66
CA ALA A 191 -14.84 9.36 -15.08
C ALA A 191 -15.73 8.13 -15.37
N LEU A 192 -15.72 7.14 -14.47
CA LEU A 192 -16.61 5.97 -14.49
C LEU A 192 -18.01 6.25 -13.90
N GLY A 193 -18.32 7.49 -13.53
CA GLY A 193 -19.63 7.91 -13.03
C GLY A 193 -19.79 7.89 -11.50
N ALA A 194 -18.69 7.83 -10.73
CA ALA A 194 -18.78 7.90 -9.27
C ALA A 194 -19.31 9.26 -8.80
N THR A 195 -20.21 9.22 -7.81
CA THR A 195 -20.83 10.40 -7.18
C THR A 195 -20.20 10.68 -5.81
N LEU A 196 -20.36 11.91 -5.32
CA LEU A 196 -19.90 12.28 -3.96
C LEU A 196 -20.58 11.44 -2.87
N ASN A 197 -21.85 11.05 -3.06
CA ASN A 197 -22.55 10.17 -2.13
C ASN A 197 -21.91 8.77 -2.08
N GLN A 198 -21.44 8.24 -3.22
CA GLN A 198 -20.70 6.97 -3.22
C GLN A 198 -19.38 7.11 -2.46
N PHE A 199 -18.62 8.20 -2.63
CA PHE A 199 -17.41 8.43 -1.84
C PHE A 199 -17.70 8.46 -0.34
N SER A 200 -18.75 9.17 0.07
CA SER A 200 -19.10 9.31 1.49
C SER A 200 -19.52 7.97 2.11
N HIS A 201 -20.39 7.22 1.43
CA HIS A 201 -20.87 5.92 1.91
C HIS A 201 -19.75 4.87 1.97
N GLN A 202 -18.92 4.80 0.93
CA GLN A 202 -17.80 3.86 0.90
C GLN A 202 -16.71 4.25 1.89
N HIS A 203 -16.57 5.53 2.25
CA HIS A 203 -15.60 5.97 3.23
C HIS A 203 -15.79 5.32 4.59
N GLU A 204 -17.01 5.40 5.14
CA GLU A 204 -17.33 4.80 6.44
C GLU A 204 -17.04 3.30 6.45
N TYR A 205 -17.43 2.60 5.39
CA TYR A 205 -17.22 1.17 5.23
C TYR A 205 -15.72 0.80 5.14
N VAL A 206 -14.97 1.45 4.25
CA VAL A 206 -13.55 1.13 4.03
C VAL A 206 -12.71 1.46 5.26
N VAL A 207 -12.95 2.62 5.91
CA VAL A 207 -12.22 3.01 7.12
C VAL A 207 -12.55 2.06 8.27
N GLY A 208 -13.83 1.72 8.48
CA GLY A 208 -14.24 0.79 9.53
C GLY A 208 -13.60 -0.59 9.40
N ASP A 209 -13.64 -1.17 8.19
CA ASP A 209 -13.04 -2.49 7.93
C ASP A 209 -11.50 -2.43 8.03
N LEU A 210 -10.87 -1.37 7.53
CA LEU A 210 -9.42 -1.17 7.65
C LEU A 210 -9.02 -1.08 9.12
N MET A 211 -9.68 -0.24 9.92
CA MET A 211 -9.37 -0.09 11.34
C MET A 211 -9.57 -1.40 12.10
N THR A 212 -10.60 -2.18 11.77
CA THR A 212 -10.81 -3.52 12.32
C THR A 212 -9.62 -4.44 12.02
N LEU A 213 -9.08 -4.39 10.79
CA LEU A 213 -7.87 -5.15 10.42
C LEU A 213 -6.64 -4.67 11.21
N LEU A 214 -6.41 -3.36 11.26
CA LEU A 214 -5.23 -2.77 11.92
C LEU A 214 -5.22 -3.04 13.42
N GLN A 215 -6.37 -2.96 14.08
CA GLN A 215 -6.53 -3.25 15.50
C GLN A 215 -6.12 -4.68 15.87
N THR A 216 -6.17 -5.63 14.93
CA THR A 216 -5.67 -6.99 15.20
C THR A 216 -4.18 -7.03 15.55
N GLN A 217 -3.42 -5.99 15.18
CA GLN A 217 -2.01 -5.79 15.47
C GLN A 217 -1.74 -4.53 16.31
N GLY A 218 -2.71 -4.09 17.13
CA GLY A 218 -2.63 -2.85 17.92
C GLY A 218 -1.33 -2.70 18.71
N ASP A 219 -0.94 -3.74 19.47
CA ASP A 219 0.29 -3.74 20.29
C ASP A 219 1.56 -3.54 19.43
N ALA A 220 1.57 -4.09 18.21
CA ALA A 220 2.70 -3.92 17.29
C ALA A 220 2.77 -2.48 16.76
N PHE A 221 1.62 -1.87 16.44
CA PHE A 221 1.56 -0.45 16.07
C PHE A 221 2.03 0.44 17.23
N GLU A 222 1.57 0.18 18.46
CA GLU A 222 1.97 0.94 19.65
C GLU A 222 3.46 0.80 19.95
N SER A 223 4.02 -0.41 19.83
CA SER A 223 5.46 -0.67 19.99
C SER A 223 6.31 0.15 19.02
N MET A 224 5.79 0.38 17.81
CA MET A 224 6.42 1.24 16.82
C MET A 224 6.15 2.74 17.03
N GLY A 225 5.31 3.13 17.99
CA GLY A 225 4.94 4.53 18.25
C GLY A 225 3.81 5.06 17.36
N VAL A 226 3.04 4.17 16.73
CA VAL A 226 1.91 4.53 15.89
C VAL A 226 0.61 4.34 16.67
N CYS A 227 -0.09 5.46 16.94
CA CYS A 227 -1.36 5.45 17.66
C CYS A 227 -2.55 5.29 16.69
N LEU A 228 -3.21 4.13 16.73
CA LEU A 228 -4.35 3.83 15.87
C LEU A 228 -5.57 4.71 16.13
N ASP A 229 -5.82 5.14 17.37
CA ASP A 229 -6.94 6.03 17.68
C ASP A 229 -6.76 7.41 17.04
N ARG A 230 -5.54 7.96 17.14
CA ARG A 230 -5.20 9.24 16.48
C ARG A 230 -5.27 9.12 14.96
N LEU A 231 -4.90 7.95 14.41
CA LEU A 231 -5.05 7.67 12.99
C LEU A 231 -6.53 7.67 12.61
N ASN A 232 -7.38 6.94 13.33
CA ASN A 232 -8.82 6.88 13.05
C ASN A 232 -9.48 8.26 13.11
N GLN A 233 -9.18 9.05 14.14
CA GLN A 233 -9.69 10.43 14.25
C GLN A 233 -9.33 11.31 13.04
N LYS A 234 -8.10 11.17 12.52
CA LYS A 234 -7.69 11.90 11.31
C LYS A 234 -8.43 11.44 10.06
N LEU A 235 -8.67 10.14 9.93
CA LEU A 235 -9.39 9.57 8.79
C LEU A 235 -10.87 10.00 8.80
N GLU A 236 -11.52 9.99 9.97
CA GLU A 236 -12.89 10.48 10.13
C GLU A 236 -13.03 11.98 9.87
N ALA A 237 -12.08 12.80 10.33
CA ALA A 237 -12.15 14.26 10.20
C ALA A 237 -12.02 14.77 8.77
N LYS A 238 -11.41 14.00 7.85
CA LYS A 238 -11.13 14.44 6.48
C LYS A 238 -12.37 14.42 5.56
N TRP A 239 -13.44 13.76 6.00
CA TRP A 239 -14.64 13.51 5.18
C TRP A 239 -15.94 14.03 5.83
N ARG A 240 -15.81 14.77 6.94
CA ARG A 240 -16.85 15.65 7.49
C ARG A 240 -16.64 17.07 6.97
#